data_AF-A0A2E6YI89-F1
#
_entry.id   AF-A0A2E6YI89-F1
#
_cell.length_a   1.000
_cell.length_b   1.000
_cell.length_c   1.000
_cell.angle_alpha   90.00
_cell.angle_beta   90.00
_cell.angle_gamma   90.00
#
_symmetry.space_group_name_H-M   'P 1'
#
loop_
_entity.id
_entity.type
_entity.pdbx_description
1 polymer ?
#
loop_
_entity_poly.entity_id
_entity_poly.type
_entity_poly.pdbx_seq_one_letter_code
_entity_poly.pdbx_strand_id
1 'polypeptide(L)'
;MLRVEIAELLMDIEGKKFDEDSLKVDLMSLLEDEGVEVEEWPSSVSLEKIVNLNGTSSINMSAARILYHLDTEGMDIVGSGVLDDDDDWERLSDLLDQE
;
A
#
# COMPACT_ATOMS: atom_id res chain seq x y z
N MET A 1 -6.66 4.90 -8.16
CA MET A 1 -7.79 4.38 -7.33
C MET A 1 -7.30 3.55 -6.13
N LEU A 2 -6.35 2.64 -6.37
CA LEU A 2 -5.76 1.71 -5.40
C LEU A 2 -5.38 2.26 -4.01
N ARG A 3 -4.75 3.45 -3.89
CA ARG A 3 -4.34 3.99 -2.57
C ARG A 3 -5.54 4.13 -1.62
N VAL A 4 -6.69 4.53 -2.14
CA VAL A 4 -7.92 4.69 -1.34
C VAL A 4 -8.42 3.34 -0.88
N GLU A 5 -8.42 2.33 -1.75
CA GLU A 5 -8.85 0.97 -1.44
C GLU A 5 -7.94 0.31 -0.41
N ILE A 6 -6.63 0.51 -0.51
CA ILE A 6 -5.67 0.08 0.53
C ILE A 6 -5.98 0.78 1.86
N ALA A 7 -6.26 2.09 1.84
CA ALA A 7 -6.61 2.81 3.06
C ALA A 7 -7.94 2.30 3.67
N GLU A 8 -8.93 1.95 2.85
CA GLU A 8 -10.19 1.35 3.28
C GLU A 8 -9.98 -0.04 3.89
N LEU A 9 -9.17 -0.89 3.26
CA LEU A 9 -8.77 -2.19 3.79
C LEU A 9 -8.09 -2.05 5.17
N LEU A 10 -7.19 -1.08 5.32
CA LEU A 10 -6.52 -0.78 6.57
C LEU A 10 -7.48 -0.23 7.65
N MET A 11 -8.46 0.58 7.26
CA MET A 11 -9.52 1.05 8.17
C MET A 11 -10.40 -0.11 8.65
N ASP A 12 -10.73 -1.06 7.79
CA ASP A 12 -11.54 -2.22 8.16
C ASP A 12 -10.86 -3.13 9.18
N ILE A 13 -9.53 -3.12 9.25
CA ILE A 13 -8.75 -3.87 10.25
C ILE A 13 -8.41 -3.04 11.49
N GLU A 14 -8.70 -1.74 11.52
CA GLU A 14 -8.49 -0.89 12.69
C GLU A 14 -9.32 -1.43 13.90
N GLY A 15 -8.65 -1.62 15.03
CA GLY A 15 -9.26 -2.22 16.24
C GLY A 15 -9.42 -3.75 16.21
N LYS A 16 -8.99 -4.42 15.14
CA LYS A 16 -8.85 -5.88 15.09
C LYS A 16 -7.42 -6.30 15.42
N LYS A 17 -7.21 -7.60 15.65
CA LYS A 17 -5.85 -8.15 15.76
C LYS A 17 -5.19 -8.04 14.38
N PHE A 18 -4.04 -7.38 14.32
CA PHE A 18 -3.27 -7.29 13.09
C PHE A 18 -2.77 -8.69 12.66
N ASP A 19 -3.05 -9.05 11.42
CA ASP A 19 -2.67 -10.32 10.80
C ASP A 19 -1.98 -9.98 9.47
N GLU A 20 -0.65 -9.99 9.50
CA GLU A 20 0.17 -9.58 8.34
C GLU A 20 -0.04 -10.49 7.13
N ASP A 21 -0.15 -11.80 7.33
CA ASP A 21 -0.28 -12.75 6.22
C ASP A 21 -1.62 -12.60 5.52
N SER A 22 -2.70 -12.39 6.28
CA SER A 22 -4.02 -12.12 5.71
C SER A 22 -4.03 -10.80 4.92
N LEU A 23 -3.42 -9.75 5.48
CA LEU A 23 -3.33 -8.46 4.82
C LEU A 23 -2.50 -8.52 3.52
N LYS A 24 -1.42 -9.31 3.48
CA LYS A 24 -0.66 -9.53 2.24
C LYS A 24 -1.51 -10.14 1.14
N VAL A 25 -2.32 -11.15 1.46
CA VAL A 25 -3.21 -11.80 0.48
C VAL A 25 -4.24 -10.82 -0.06
N ASP A 26 -4.84 -10.01 0.82
CA ASP A 26 -5.82 -8.99 0.42
C ASP A 26 -5.16 -7.92 -0.47
N LEU A 27 -3.97 -7.44 -0.11
CA LEU A 27 -3.22 -6.46 -0.90
C LEU A 27 -2.76 -7.01 -2.26
N MET A 28 -2.29 -8.26 -2.31
CA MET A 28 -1.93 -8.91 -3.57
C MET A 28 -3.14 -9.02 -4.49
N SER A 29 -4.31 -9.36 -3.95
CA SER A 29 -5.55 -9.41 -4.74
C SER A 29 -5.92 -8.03 -5.30
N LEU A 30 -5.82 -6.97 -4.48
CA LEU A 30 -6.06 -5.60 -4.95
C LEU A 30 -5.07 -5.16 -6.04
N LEU A 31 -3.80 -5.54 -5.92
CA LEU A 31 -2.78 -5.25 -6.93
C LEU A 31 -3.08 -5.98 -8.24
N GLU A 32 -3.44 -7.25 -8.19
CA GLU A 32 -3.82 -8.04 -9.36
C GLU A 32 -5.06 -7.48 -10.07
N ASP A 33 -6.07 -7.04 -9.30
CA ASP A 33 -7.29 -6.42 -9.83
C ASP A 33 -6.98 -5.12 -10.61
N GLU A 34 -5.96 -4.38 -10.18
CA GLU A 34 -5.47 -3.17 -10.85
C GLU A 34 -4.44 -3.46 -11.96
N GLY A 35 -4.08 -4.73 -12.19
CA GLY A 35 -3.17 -5.14 -13.26
C GLY A 35 -1.69 -5.23 -12.88
N VAL A 36 -1.36 -5.21 -11.58
CA VAL A 36 -0.02 -5.49 -11.05
C VAL A 36 0.04 -6.97 -10.65
N GLU A 37 0.74 -7.78 -11.44
CA GLU A 37 0.95 -9.19 -11.10
C GLU A 37 1.92 -9.34 -9.93
N VAL A 38 1.46 -10.00 -8.85
CA VAL A 38 2.28 -10.29 -7.67
C VAL A 38 2.35 -11.80 -7.44
N GLU A 39 3.40 -12.46 -7.93
CA GLU A 39 3.59 -13.90 -7.70
C GLU A 39 3.93 -14.22 -6.24
N GLU A 40 4.73 -13.37 -5.60
CA GLU A 40 5.17 -13.53 -4.21
C GLU A 40 5.35 -12.16 -3.56
N TRP A 41 4.91 -12.04 -2.30
CA TRP A 41 5.12 -10.83 -1.53
C TRP A 41 6.63 -10.62 -1.25
N PRO A 42 7.20 -9.41 -1.47
CA PRO A 42 8.61 -9.17 -1.26
C PRO A 42 9.01 -9.39 0.21
N SER A 43 9.94 -10.31 0.46
CA SER A 43 10.37 -10.67 1.83
C SER A 43 10.99 -9.51 2.63
N SER A 44 11.44 -8.48 1.94
CA SER A 44 11.96 -7.19 2.46
C SER A 44 10.86 -6.28 3.00
N VAL A 45 9.62 -6.42 2.51
CA VAL A 45 8.49 -5.56 2.87
C VAL A 45 7.71 -6.20 4.01
N SER A 46 7.89 -5.66 5.21
CA SER A 46 7.14 -6.09 6.40
C SER A 46 6.01 -5.12 6.69
N LEU A 47 4.77 -5.59 6.56
CA LEU A 47 3.59 -4.75 6.79
C LEU A 47 3.47 -4.36 8.26
N GLU A 48 3.87 -5.22 9.20
CA GLU A 48 3.93 -4.87 10.63
C GLU A 48 4.81 -3.63 10.91
N LYS A 49 5.84 -3.39 10.09
CA LYS A 49 6.74 -2.23 10.24
C LYS A 49 6.22 -0.97 9.54
N ILE A 50 5.33 -1.14 8.56
CA ILE A 50 4.84 -0.07 7.69
C ILE A 50 3.47 0.44 8.15
N VAL A 51 2.63 -0.47 8.63
CA VAL A 51 1.23 -0.21 8.96
C VAL A 51 1.10 0.40 10.36
N ASN A 52 0.44 1.55 10.43
CA ASN A 52 0.08 2.25 11.65
C ASN A 52 -1.40 2.62 11.58
N LEU A 53 -2.19 1.94 12.40
CA LEU A 53 -3.65 2.07 12.44
C LEU A 53 -4.14 3.08 13.50
N ASN A 54 -3.34 4.08 13.87
CA ASN A 54 -3.71 5.07 14.88
C ASN A 54 -4.51 6.24 14.27
N GLY A 55 -5.65 5.93 13.66
CA GLY A 55 -6.54 6.89 13.02
C GLY A 55 -6.22 7.20 11.56
N THR A 56 -7.14 7.94 10.94
CA THR A 56 -7.23 8.10 9.48
C THR A 56 -5.98 8.68 8.83
N SER A 57 -5.29 9.63 9.47
CA SER A 57 -4.06 10.20 8.90
C SER A 57 -2.93 9.17 8.82
N SER A 58 -2.73 8.37 9.88
CA SER A 58 -1.72 7.31 9.88
C SER A 58 -2.08 6.19 8.90
N ILE A 59 -3.37 5.87 8.76
CA ILE A 59 -3.82 4.85 7.81
C ILE A 59 -3.56 5.27 6.35
N ASN A 60 -3.92 6.51 5.99
CA ASN A 60 -3.61 7.03 4.65
C ASN A 60 -2.10 7.02 4.36
N MET A 61 -1.30 7.30 5.39
CA MET A 61 0.14 7.30 5.27
C MET A 61 0.72 5.89 5.14
N SER A 62 0.17 4.92 5.87
CA SER A 62 0.52 3.51 5.70
C SER A 62 0.16 2.98 4.32
N ALA A 63 -0.99 3.37 3.76
CA ALA A 63 -1.33 3.04 2.38
C ALA A 63 -0.29 3.60 1.40
N ALA A 64 0.15 4.83 1.58
CA ALA A 64 1.20 5.43 0.77
C ALA A 64 2.54 4.69 0.89
N ARG A 65 2.97 4.37 2.11
CA ARG A 65 4.20 3.62 2.38
C ARG A 65 4.19 2.23 1.77
N ILE A 66 3.06 1.52 1.81
CA ILE A 66 2.92 0.20 1.19
C ILE A 66 3.24 0.31 -0.30
N LEU A 67 2.53 1.18 -1.03
CA LEU A 67 2.74 1.37 -2.46
C LEU A 67 4.18 1.76 -2.78
N TYR A 68 4.75 2.68 -2.01
CA TYR A 68 6.13 3.10 -2.18
C TYR A 68 7.12 1.95 -2.03
N HIS A 69 6.99 1.16 -0.96
CA HIS A 69 7.89 0.05 -0.72
C HIS A 69 7.76 -1.04 -1.79
N LEU A 70 6.55 -1.35 -2.23
CA LEU A 70 6.33 -2.34 -3.29
C LEU A 70 6.93 -1.90 -4.63
N ASP A 71 6.78 -0.62 -5.00
CA ASP A 71 7.41 -0.06 -6.20
C ASP A 71 8.94 -0.15 -6.12
N THR A 72 9.54 0.22 -4.97
CA THR A 72 11.01 0.14 -4.79
C THR A 72 11.56 -1.28 -4.83
N GLU A 73 10.73 -2.28 -4.57
CA GLU A 73 11.09 -3.70 -4.66
C GLU A 73 10.86 -4.29 -6.07
N GLY A 74 10.42 -3.46 -7.02
CA GLY A 74 10.35 -3.81 -8.43
C GLY A 74 8.98 -4.31 -8.90
N MET A 75 7.90 -4.03 -8.17
CA MET A 75 6.53 -4.35 -8.60
C MET A 75 5.98 -3.43 -9.68
N ASP A 76 6.77 -2.44 -10.13
CA ASP A 76 6.41 -1.50 -11.20
C ASP A 76 5.02 -0.88 -11.02
N ILE A 77 4.74 -0.40 -9.80
CA ILE A 77 3.44 0.20 -9.46
C ILE A 77 3.22 1.48 -10.26
N VAL A 78 4.30 2.26 -10.46
CA VAL A 78 4.25 3.45 -11.31
C VAL A 78 4.12 3.07 -12.79
N GLY A 79 4.91 2.10 -13.29
CA GLY A 79 4.90 1.72 -14.70
C GLY A 79 3.70 0.89 -15.15
N SER A 80 2.99 0.25 -14.22
CA SER A 80 1.73 -0.47 -14.47
C SER A 80 0.53 0.44 -14.75
N GLY A 81 0.65 1.75 -14.47
CA GLY A 81 -0.43 2.73 -14.69
C GLY A 81 -1.57 2.62 -13.68
N VAL A 82 -1.34 1.97 -12.54
CA VAL A 82 -2.28 1.87 -11.42
C VAL A 82 -2.43 3.20 -10.67
N LEU A 83 -1.37 3.99 -10.68
CA LEU A 83 -1.41 5.39 -10.31
C LEU A 83 -1.82 6.19 -11.56
N ASP A 84 -2.76 7.12 -11.40
CA ASP A 84 -3.43 7.74 -12.54
C ASP A 84 -2.45 8.58 -13.40
N ASP A 85 -1.27 8.94 -12.87
CA ASP A 85 -0.19 9.68 -13.54
C ASP A 85 1.02 9.87 -12.59
N ASP A 86 2.11 10.49 -13.10
CA ASP A 86 3.26 10.94 -12.29
C ASP A 86 2.82 11.81 -11.10
N ASP A 87 1.72 12.56 -11.22
CA ASP A 87 1.15 13.43 -10.18
C ASP A 87 0.73 12.64 -8.93
N ASP A 88 0.20 11.43 -9.10
CA ASP A 88 -0.19 10.57 -7.99
C ASP A 88 1.04 10.03 -7.24
N TRP A 89 2.12 9.77 -7.96
CA TRP A 89 3.39 9.39 -7.37
C TRP A 89 4.09 10.56 -6.66
N GLU A 90 4.08 11.75 -7.26
CA GLU A 90 4.54 12.98 -6.59
C GLU A 90 3.76 13.21 -5.31
N ARG A 91 2.43 13.03 -5.34
CA ARG A 91 1.59 13.17 -4.16
C ARG A 91 1.87 12.12 -3.09
N LEU A 92 2.20 10.89 -3.48
CA LEU A 92 2.65 9.85 -2.56
C LEU A 92 3.99 10.23 -1.92
N SER A 93 4.95 10.70 -2.70
CA SER A 93 6.25 11.19 -2.21
C SER A 93 6.06 12.36 -1.24
N ASP A 94 5.25 13.35 -1.58
CA ASP A 94 4.95 14.52 -0.75
C ASP A 94 4.34 14.13 0.60
N LEU A 95 3.49 13.09 0.63
CA LEU A 95 2.94 12.57 1.87
C LEU A 95 4.05 11.95 2.73
N LEU A 96 4.93 11.16 2.14
CA LEU A 96 6.03 10.50 2.85
C LEU A 96 7.06 11.49 3.40
N ASP A 97 7.31 12.59 2.70
CA ASP A 97 8.24 13.66 3.13
C ASP A 97 7.70 14.51 4.30
N GLN A 98 6.42 14.38 4.66
CA GLN A 98 5.78 15.13 5.75
C GLN A 98 5.87 14.45 7.13
N GLU A 99 6.45 13.25 7.23
CA GLU A 99 6.67 12.50 8.48
C GLU A 99 8.11 12.54 8.99
#